data_AF-A0A0C9YBM9-F1
#
_entry.id   AF-A0A0C9YBM9-F1
#
_cell.length_a   1.000
_cell.length_b   1.000
_cell.length_c   1.000
_cell.angle_alpha   90.00
_cell.angle_beta   90.00
_cell.angle_gamma   90.00
#
_symmetry.space_group_name_H-M   'P 1'
#
loop_
_entity.id
_entity.type
_entity.pdbx_description
1 polymer ?
#
loop_
_entity_poly.entity_id
_entity_poly.type
_entity_poly.pdbx_seq_one_letter_code
_entity_poly.pdbx_strand_id
1 'polypeptide(L)'
;LELTESKWDNIWLLLSLLAQAEKAQQAFSTEQGPTMHTVLLALEALFKAWLSRKESTKYADFTDALEAGLSKIAEYYERTSTSNAHIIAMLLDPAQKLSYIHTYWGEELLAEVVQHAEVI
;
A
#
# COMPACT_ATOMS: atom_id res chain seq x y z
N LEU A 1 5.75 -2.62 37.87
CA LEU A 1 4.70 -3.21 37.00
C LEU A 1 5.41 -3.75 35.77
N GLU A 2 5.76 -5.03 35.80
CA GLU A 2 6.36 -5.71 34.64
C GLU A 2 5.24 -6.32 33.80
N LEU A 3 5.39 -6.25 32.47
CA LEU A 3 4.49 -6.88 31.53
C LEU A 3 4.67 -8.39 31.63
N THR A 4 3.57 -9.13 31.78
CA THR A 4 3.57 -10.59 31.72
C THR A 4 3.96 -11.06 30.33
N GLU A 5 4.52 -12.27 30.21
CA GLU A 5 4.89 -12.85 28.91
C GLU A 5 3.74 -12.83 27.90
N SER A 6 2.52 -13.16 28.33
CA SER A 6 1.33 -13.10 27.47
C SER A 6 1.01 -11.70 26.92
N LYS A 7 1.33 -10.64 27.66
CA LYS A 7 1.15 -9.26 27.17
C LYS A 7 2.22 -8.90 26.15
N TRP A 8 3.44 -9.41 26.32
CA TRP A 8 4.49 -9.27 25.32
C TRP A 8 4.13 -9.96 24.02
N ASP A 9 3.55 -11.15 24.08
CA ASP A 9 3.05 -11.86 22.89
C ASP A 9 2.02 -11.00 22.14
N ASN A 10 1.04 -10.42 22.86
CA ASN A 10 0.06 -9.52 22.26
C ASN A 10 0.70 -8.27 21.62
N ILE A 11 1.76 -7.71 22.22
CA ILE A 11 2.51 -6.60 21.62
C ILE A 11 3.15 -7.04 20.29
N TRP A 12 3.76 -8.22 20.24
CA TRP A 12 4.35 -8.73 18.99
C TRP A 12 3.31 -8.98 17.90
N LEU A 13 2.13 -9.47 18.28
CA LEU A 13 1.01 -9.62 17.36
C LEU A 13 0.55 -8.26 16.80
N LEU A 14 0.42 -7.26 17.66
CA LEU A 14 0.08 -5.90 17.26
C LEU A 14 1.12 -5.32 16.32
N LEU A 15 2.42 -5.45 16.63
CA LEU A 15 3.51 -5.01 15.74
C LEU A 15 3.43 -5.69 14.38
N SER A 16 3.11 -6.99 14.34
CA SER A 16 2.92 -7.71 13.09
C SER A 16 1.74 -7.17 12.26
N LEU A 17 0.67 -6.67 12.90
CA LEU A 17 -0.47 -6.05 12.24
C LEU A 17 -0.10 -4.67 11.69
N LEU A 18 0.56 -3.85 12.51
CA LEU A 18 1.00 -2.50 12.14
C LEU A 18 2.01 -2.54 10.99
N ALA A 19 2.89 -3.53 10.94
CA ALA A 19 3.82 -3.72 9.83
C ALA A 19 3.12 -3.92 8.47
N GLN A 20 1.87 -4.39 8.44
CA GLN A 20 1.10 -4.44 7.17
C GLN A 20 0.57 -3.07 6.79
N ALA A 21 0.07 -2.30 7.76
CA ALA A 21 -0.38 -0.93 7.52
C ALA A 21 0.77 -0.01 7.09
N GLU A 22 1.96 -0.18 7.68
CA GLU A 22 3.17 0.53 7.30
C GLU A 22 3.53 0.28 5.82
N LYS A 23 3.48 -0.97 5.35
CA LYS A 23 3.73 -1.28 3.93
C LYS A 23 2.75 -0.59 3.00
N ALA A 24 1.47 -0.55 3.37
CA ALA A 24 0.45 0.13 2.58
C ALA A 24 0.66 1.65 2.60
N GLN A 25 0.95 2.22 3.77
CA GLN A 25 1.24 3.65 3.93
C GLN A 25 2.47 4.05 3.12
N GLN A 26 3.55 3.27 3.18
CA GLN A 26 4.74 3.52 2.39
C GLN A 26 4.42 3.53 0.89
N ALA A 27 3.60 2.60 0.41
CA ALA A 27 3.18 2.58 -1.00
C ALA A 27 2.41 3.85 -1.42
N PHE A 28 1.72 4.52 -0.51
CA PHE A 28 1.04 5.80 -0.77
C PHE A 28 1.98 7.01 -0.71
N SER A 29 3.04 6.93 0.09
CA SER A 29 3.86 8.09 0.50
C SER A 29 5.27 8.10 -0.09
N THR A 30 5.63 7.22 -1.02
CA THR A 30 6.95 7.29 -1.65
C THR A 30 7.06 8.55 -2.51
N GLU A 31 8.11 9.34 -2.31
CA GLU A 31 8.42 10.49 -3.19
C GLU A 31 9.26 10.09 -4.41
N GLN A 32 9.64 8.82 -4.52
CA GLN A 32 10.51 8.29 -5.57
C GLN A 32 9.81 8.10 -6.92
N GLY A 33 8.54 8.48 -7.04
CA GLY A 33 7.76 8.37 -8.27
C GLY A 33 6.26 8.56 -8.05
N PRO A 34 5.46 8.51 -9.12
CA PRO A 34 4.02 8.69 -9.03
C PRO A 34 3.38 7.55 -8.26
N THR A 35 2.81 7.79 -7.07
CA THR A 35 2.21 6.73 -6.22
C THR A 35 0.73 6.48 -6.48
N MET A 36 0.06 7.36 -7.22
CA MET A 36 -1.40 7.30 -7.37
C MET A 36 -1.90 5.99 -8.02
N HIS A 37 -1.05 5.35 -8.85
CA HIS A 37 -1.34 4.07 -9.51
C HIS A 37 -1.27 2.87 -8.55
N THR A 38 -0.56 2.96 -7.42
CA THR A 38 -0.40 1.85 -6.47
C THR A 38 -1.48 1.81 -5.40
N VAL A 39 -2.27 2.89 -5.25
CA VAL A 39 -3.18 3.07 -4.11
C VAL A 39 -4.19 1.94 -3.98
N LEU A 40 -4.88 1.59 -5.07
CA LEU A 40 -5.88 0.51 -5.06
C LEU A 40 -5.24 -0.85 -4.75
N LEU A 41 -4.07 -1.13 -5.35
CA LEU A 41 -3.33 -2.37 -5.11
C LEU A 41 -2.87 -2.49 -3.64
N ALA A 42 -2.39 -1.40 -3.05
CA ALA A 42 -1.97 -1.37 -1.65
C ALA A 42 -3.15 -1.53 -0.68
N LEU A 43 -4.32 -0.94 -0.97
CA LEU A 43 -5.54 -1.17 -0.19
C LEU A 43 -6.00 -2.63 -0.26
N GLU A 44 -6.00 -3.25 -1.44
CA GLU A 44 -6.34 -4.67 -1.58
C GLU A 44 -5.37 -5.59 -0.84
N ALA A 45 -4.07 -5.31 -0.96
CA ALA A 45 -3.04 -6.10 -0.28
C ALA A 45 -3.20 -6.03 1.24
N LEU A 46 -3.46 -4.83 1.78
CA LEU A 46 -3.73 -4.64 3.20
C LEU A 46 -5.01 -5.36 3.64
N PHE A 47 -6.10 -5.23 2.86
CA PHE A 47 -7.36 -5.91 3.14
C PHE A 47 -7.18 -7.41 3.23
N LYS A 48 -6.53 -8.02 2.23
CA LYS A 48 -6.24 -9.48 2.19
C LYS A 48 -5.38 -9.89 3.39
N ALA A 49 -4.35 -9.11 3.71
CA ALA A 49 -3.44 -9.39 4.82
C ALA A 49 -4.12 -9.33 6.20
N TRP A 50 -5.06 -8.41 6.40
CA TRP A 50 -5.81 -8.30 7.66
C TRP A 50 -6.97 -9.29 7.75
N LEU A 51 -7.63 -9.59 6.63
CA LEU A 51 -8.67 -10.62 6.58
C LEU A 51 -8.11 -11.99 6.97
N SER A 52 -6.96 -12.38 6.40
CA SER A 52 -6.32 -13.66 6.75
C SER A 52 -5.89 -13.74 8.22
N ARG A 53 -5.62 -12.59 8.85
CA ARG A 53 -5.27 -12.53 10.28
C ARG A 53 -6.51 -12.56 11.17
N LYS A 54 -7.61 -11.94 10.76
CA LYS A 54 -8.91 -12.04 11.45
C LYS A 54 -9.40 -13.49 11.52
N GLU A 55 -9.16 -14.27 10.47
CA GLU A 55 -9.53 -15.70 10.42
C GLU A 55 -8.62 -16.59 11.28
N SER A 56 -7.47 -16.08 11.73
CA SER A 56 -6.52 -16.83 12.54
C SER A 56 -6.82 -16.69 14.03
N THR A 57 -6.95 -17.83 14.72
CA THR A 57 -7.13 -17.87 16.19
C THR A 57 -6.01 -17.18 16.96
N LYS A 58 -4.82 -17.05 16.36
CA LYS A 58 -3.67 -16.31 16.91
C LYS A 58 -3.98 -14.83 17.18
N TYR A 59 -4.90 -14.23 16.43
CA TYR A 59 -5.26 -12.82 16.55
C TYR A 59 -6.67 -12.61 17.13
N ALA A 60 -7.21 -13.60 17.87
CA ALA A 60 -8.56 -13.54 18.42
C ALA A 60 -8.81 -12.26 19.26
N ASP A 61 -7.82 -11.84 20.06
CA ASP A 61 -7.86 -10.62 20.88
C ASP A 61 -7.97 -9.32 20.05
N PHE A 62 -7.68 -9.38 18.74
CA PHE A 62 -7.70 -8.24 17.82
C PHE A 62 -8.89 -8.26 16.86
N THR A 63 -9.84 -9.19 17.01
CA THR A 63 -10.95 -9.39 16.06
C THR A 63 -11.74 -8.11 15.81
N ASP A 64 -12.15 -7.41 16.87
CA ASP A 64 -12.94 -6.17 16.77
C ASP A 64 -12.14 -5.06 16.06
N ALA A 65 -10.86 -4.92 16.39
CA ALA A 65 -9.98 -3.95 15.77
C ALA A 65 -9.74 -4.25 14.28
N LEU A 66 -9.57 -5.53 13.94
CA LEU A 66 -9.43 -6.00 12.55
C LEU A 66 -10.71 -5.77 11.75
N GLU A 67 -11.88 -6.00 12.34
CA GLU A 67 -13.16 -5.74 11.71
C GLU A 67 -13.37 -4.25 11.42
N ALA A 68 -13.08 -3.39 12.40
CA ALA A 68 -13.09 -1.95 12.20
C ALA A 68 -12.09 -1.51 11.10
N GLY A 69 -10.88 -2.07 11.11
CA GLY A 69 -9.85 -1.79 10.11
C GLY A 69 -10.26 -2.21 8.69
N LEU A 70 -10.81 -3.42 8.53
CA LEU A 70 -11.29 -3.93 7.25
C LEU A 70 -12.44 -3.08 6.70
N SER A 71 -13.39 -2.69 7.56
CA SER A 71 -14.48 -1.79 7.18
C SER A 71 -13.94 -0.44 6.68
N LYS A 72 -12.93 0.12 7.37
CA LYS A 72 -12.33 1.38 6.95
C LYS A 72 -11.58 1.27 5.63
N ILE A 73 -10.87 0.16 5.40
CA ILE A 73 -10.19 -0.09 4.12
C ILE A 73 -11.21 -0.21 2.98
N ALA A 74 -12.33 -0.89 3.20
CA ALA A 74 -13.39 -1.01 2.20
C ALA A 74 -13.97 0.37 1.81
N GLU A 75 -14.23 1.24 2.79
CA GLU A 75 -14.67 2.63 2.55
C GLU A 75 -13.66 3.39 1.67
N TYR A 76 -12.37 3.32 1.99
CA TYR A 76 -11.35 4.00 1.18
C TYR A 76 -11.20 3.40 -0.20
N TYR A 77 -11.32 2.08 -0.34
CA TYR A 77 -11.29 1.41 -1.64
C TYR A 77 -12.44 1.87 -2.52
N GLU A 78 -13.67 1.93 -2.00
CA GLU A 78 -14.84 2.41 -2.74
C GLU A 78 -14.65 3.87 -3.19
N ARG A 79 -14.22 4.75 -2.29
CA ARG A 79 -13.96 6.16 -2.62
C ARG A 79 -12.83 6.35 -3.63
N THR A 80 -11.80 5.50 -3.57
CA THR A 80 -10.66 5.57 -4.49
C THR A 80 -11.02 5.01 -5.87
N SER A 81 -11.74 3.89 -5.90
CA SER A 81 -12.14 3.21 -7.15
C SER A 81 -13.20 3.97 -7.94
N THR A 82 -14.01 4.80 -7.28
CA THR A 82 -14.99 5.69 -7.94
C THR A 82 -14.36 6.93 -8.57
N SER A 83 -13.08 7.20 -8.29
CA SER A 83 -12.35 8.32 -8.87
C SER A 83 -11.63 7.90 -10.15
N ASN A 84 -12.05 8.50 -11.27
CA ASN A 84 -11.41 8.30 -12.57
C ASN A 84 -9.91 8.60 -12.56
N ALA A 85 -9.44 9.51 -11.68
CA ALA A 85 -8.03 9.85 -11.59
C ALA A 85 -7.17 8.63 -11.21
N HIS A 86 -7.59 7.83 -10.23
CA HIS A 86 -6.85 6.64 -9.82
C HIS A 86 -6.84 5.56 -10.91
N ILE A 87 -7.97 5.33 -11.58
CA ILE A 87 -8.06 4.38 -12.69
C ILE A 87 -7.15 4.81 -13.86
N ILE A 88 -7.18 6.11 -14.20
CA ILE A 88 -6.33 6.64 -15.27
C ILE A 88 -4.85 6.56 -14.89
N ALA A 89 -4.48 6.82 -13.63
CA ALA A 89 -3.10 6.64 -13.18
C ALA A 89 -2.64 5.19 -13.25
N MET A 90 -3.50 4.22 -12.91
CA MET A 90 -3.22 2.80 -13.12
C MET A 90 -2.99 2.46 -14.60
N LEU A 91 -3.83 3.00 -15.49
CA LEU A 91 -3.68 2.80 -16.93
C LEU A 91 -2.39 3.43 -17.47
N LEU A 92 -2.04 4.62 -16.97
CA LEU A 92 -0.93 5.41 -17.49
C LEU A 92 0.42 5.08 -16.86
N ASP A 93 0.51 4.04 -16.01
CA ASP A 93 1.68 3.65 -15.20
C ASP A 93 3.01 4.14 -15.81
N PRO A 94 3.55 5.26 -15.31
CA PRO A 94 4.76 5.84 -15.82
C PRO A 94 5.97 4.91 -15.66
N ALA A 95 5.99 4.03 -14.65
CA ALA A 95 7.11 3.13 -14.41
C ALA A 95 7.26 2.11 -15.55
N GLN A 96 6.15 1.56 -16.06
CA GLN A 96 6.19 0.69 -17.24
C GLN A 96 6.75 1.40 -18.47
N LYS A 97 6.34 2.65 -18.71
CA LYS A 97 6.80 3.42 -19.88
C LYS A 97 8.27 3.80 -19.77
N LEU A 98 8.71 4.24 -18.60
CA LEU A 98 10.12 4.55 -18.34
C LEU A 98 11.01 3.30 -18.50
N SER A 99 10.55 2.14 -18.01
CA SER A 99 11.25 0.86 -18.20
C SER A 99 11.40 0.48 -19.67
N TYR A 100 10.38 0.73 -20.49
CA TYR A 100 10.48 0.52 -21.94
C TYR A 100 11.50 1.45 -22.59
N ILE A 101 11.48 2.75 -22.26
CA ILE A 101 12.45 3.73 -22.78
C ILE A 101 13.88 3.33 -22.41
N HIS A 102 14.11 3.02 -21.13
CA HIS A 102 15.39 2.51 -20.65
C HIS A 102 15.87 1.30 -21.46
N THR A 103 14.99 0.32 -21.67
CA THR A 103 15.34 -0.97 -22.29
C THR A 103 15.63 -0.85 -23.79
N TYR A 104 14.86 -0.03 -24.52
CA TYR A 104 14.90 -0.03 -25.99
C TYR A 104 15.50 1.23 -26.59
N TRP A 105 15.43 2.38 -25.89
CA TRP A 105 15.82 3.68 -26.42
C TRP A 105 17.01 4.30 -25.68
N GLY A 106 17.43 3.72 -24.56
CA GLY A 106 18.67 4.04 -23.86
C GLY A 106 18.54 5.09 -22.75
N GLU A 107 19.60 5.19 -21.95
CA GLU A 107 19.66 6.01 -20.72
C GLU A 107 19.63 7.52 -20.97
N GLU A 108 20.20 7.99 -22.09
CA GLU A 108 20.26 9.43 -22.40
C GLU A 108 18.86 10.01 -22.61
N LEU A 109 18.02 9.32 -23.40
CA LEU A 109 16.65 9.72 -23.64
C LEU A 109 15.78 9.56 -22.37
N LEU A 110 16.06 8.54 -21.56
CA LEU A 110 15.38 8.37 -20.27
C LEU A 110 15.60 9.58 -19.36
N ALA A 111 16.86 10.02 -19.21
CA ALA A 111 17.22 11.16 -18.37
C ALA A 111 16.54 12.45 -18.85
N GLU A 112 16.49 12.69 -20.16
CA GLU A 112 15.81 13.84 -20.75
C GLU A 112 14.29 13.82 -20.47
N VAL A 113 13.63 12.68 -20.65
CA VAL A 113 12.18 12.55 -20.44
C VAL A 113 11.81 12.70 -18.96
N VAL A 114 12.60 12.14 -18.04
CA VAL A 114 12.41 12.31 -16.59
C VAL A 114 12.56 13.77 -16.19
N GLN A 115 13.61 14.45 -16.67
CA GLN A 115 13.84 15.86 -16.39
C GLN A 115 12.66 16.73 -16.85
N HIS A 116 12.10 16.48 -18.04
CA HIS A 116 10.93 17.21 -18.52
C HIS A 116 9.66 16.94 -17.68
N ALA A 117 9.49 15.72 -17.18
CA ALA A 117 8.32 15.36 -16.38
C ALA A 117 8.32 15.99 -14.97
N GLU A 118 9.49 16.25 -14.40
CA GLU A 118 9.65 16.84 -13.05
C GLU A 118 9.52 18.38 -13.02
N VAL A 119 9.54 19.04 -14.19
CA VAL A 119 9.55 20.51 -14.32
C VAL A 119 8.14 21.11 -14.56
N ILE A 120 7.10 20.27 -14.67
CA ILE A 120 5.70 20.69 -14.93
C ILE A 120 4.98 21.10 -13.64
#